data_AF-K2DF78-F1
#
_entry.id   AF-K2DF78-F1
#
_cell.length_a   1.000
_cell.length_b   1.000
_cell.length_c   1.000
_cell.angle_alpha   90.00
_cell.angle_beta   90.00
_cell.angle_gamma   90.00
#
_symmetry.space_group_name_H-M   'P 1'
#
loop_
_entity.id
_entity.type
_entity.pdbx_description
1 polymer ?
#
loop_
_entity_poly.entity_id
_entity_poly.type
_entity_poly.pdbx_seq_one_letter_code
_entity_poly.pdbx_strand_id
1 'polypeptide(L)'
;MWELWPYFEQSNLTPSSKRIDWANVPEQFRAECKAVVYRYWKEGLPGTTPPIARSIVMLTWHMVVVFKYLAQLGVRGLGQVHPIHISGFIHHRRTVDRVKSGTLVRNLLGIELLYRFRSEGVDSLGFHPWPGSSAGDQAGHTGP
;
A
#
# COMPACT_ATOMS: atom_id res chain seq x y z
N MET A 1 12.19 2.93 13.04
CA MET A 1 11.86 4.07 12.15
C MET A 1 12.78 4.04 10.94
N TRP A 2 12.31 4.46 9.76
CA TRP A 2 13.20 4.78 8.62
C TRP A 2 13.21 6.28 8.36
N GLU A 3 14.40 6.81 8.09
CA GLU A 3 14.63 8.19 7.67
C GLU A 3 15.09 8.20 6.21
N LEU A 4 14.29 8.82 5.34
CA LEU A 4 14.57 8.86 3.91
C LEU A 4 15.42 10.07 3.51
N TRP A 5 15.52 11.09 4.37
CA TRP A 5 16.21 12.35 4.04
C TRP A 5 17.67 12.20 3.56
N PRO A 6 18.51 11.24 4.03
CA PRO A 6 19.88 11.12 3.54
C PRO A 6 19.96 10.67 2.07
N TYR A 7 18.87 10.12 1.54
CA TYR A 7 18.82 9.51 0.22
C TYR A 7 18.06 10.35 -0.81
N PHE A 8 17.49 11.48 -0.40
CA PHE A 8 16.68 12.34 -1.27
C PHE A 8 16.99 13.82 -1.02
N GLU A 9 17.53 14.49 -2.04
CA GLU A 9 17.72 15.95 -2.08
C GLU A 9 16.38 16.65 -2.37
N GLN A 10 15.47 16.66 -1.40
CA GLN A 10 14.18 17.35 -1.51
C GLN A 10 14.03 18.39 -0.41
N SER A 11 14.51 19.61 -0.67
CA SER A 11 14.50 20.71 0.31
C SER A 11 13.09 21.21 0.68
N ASN A 12 12.10 20.99 -0.18
CA ASN A 12 10.73 21.48 -0.02
C ASN A 12 9.78 20.53 0.75
N LEU A 13 10.28 19.44 1.33
CA LEU A 13 9.45 18.47 2.06
C LEU A 13 9.59 18.61 3.58
N THR A 14 8.46 18.61 4.28
CA THR A 14 8.42 18.56 5.75
C THR A 14 9.08 17.29 6.28
N PRO A 15 9.60 17.27 7.53
CA PRO A 15 10.24 16.07 8.11
C PRO A 15 9.34 14.83 8.13
N SER A 16 8.03 14.99 8.38
CA SER A 16 7.06 13.88 8.34
C SER A 16 6.90 13.27 6.94
N SER A 17 7.13 14.05 5.89
CA SER A 17 7.11 13.58 4.49
C SER A 17 8.35 12.79 4.10
N LYS A 18 9.33 12.62 5.01
CA LYS A 18 10.58 11.88 4.80
C LYS A 18 10.82 10.79 5.85
N ARG A 19 9.83 10.49 6.70
CA ARG A 19 9.96 9.51 7.78
C ARG A 19 8.88 8.45 7.69
N ILE A 20 9.27 7.20 7.93
CA ILE A 20 8.34 6.08 8.07
C ILE A 20 8.45 5.53 9.48
N ASP A 21 7.37 5.68 10.22
CA ASP A 21 7.23 5.06 11.53
C ASP A 21 6.51 3.71 11.43
N TRP A 22 7.30 2.65 11.51
CA TRP A 22 6.86 1.26 11.44
C TRP A 22 6.00 0.81 12.62
N ALA A 23 5.93 1.58 13.71
CA ALA A 23 5.02 1.31 14.81
C ALA A 23 3.55 1.47 14.38
N ASN A 24 3.27 2.26 13.34
CA ASN A 24 1.92 2.43 12.80
C ASN A 24 1.42 1.24 11.98
N VAL A 25 2.32 0.38 11.51
CA VAL A 25 1.96 -0.86 10.83
C VAL A 25 1.66 -1.93 11.89
N PRO A 26 0.49 -2.59 11.82
CA PRO A 26 0.21 -3.73 12.70
C PRO A 26 1.34 -4.75 12.62
N GLU A 27 1.75 -5.28 13.77
CA GLU A 27 2.97 -6.08 13.91
C GLU A 27 3.04 -7.23 12.92
N GLN A 28 1.92 -7.91 12.70
CA GLN A 28 1.80 -9.07 11.83
C GLN A 28 2.00 -8.80 10.34
N PHE A 29 2.01 -7.53 9.91
CA PHE A 29 2.24 -7.14 8.50
C PHE A 29 3.52 -6.31 8.33
N ARG A 30 4.26 -6.08 9.42
CA ARG A 30 5.36 -5.10 9.44
C ARG A 30 6.55 -5.55 8.59
N ALA A 31 6.86 -6.84 8.59
CA ALA A 31 7.98 -7.39 7.82
C ALA A 31 7.71 -7.30 6.32
N GLU A 32 6.53 -7.72 5.90
CA GLU A 32 6.04 -7.74 4.53
C GLU A 32 5.93 -6.31 3.98
N CYS A 33 5.36 -5.39 4.76
CA CYS A 33 5.27 -3.98 4.41
C CYS A 33 6.66 -3.36 4.18
N LYS A 34 7.62 -3.61 5.08
CA LYS A 34 9.01 -3.15 4.90
C LYS A 34 9.64 -3.70 3.63
N ALA A 35 9.49 -5.00 3.37
CA ALA A 35 10.05 -5.64 2.18
C ALA A 35 9.50 -5.00 0.90
N VAL A 36 8.18 -4.83 0.81
CA VAL A 36 7.51 -4.22 -0.34
C VAL A 36 7.90 -2.75 -0.52
N VAL A 37 7.93 -1.96 0.56
CA VAL A 37 8.33 -0.55 0.51
C VAL A 37 9.79 -0.41 0.07
N TYR A 38 10.68 -1.27 0.58
CA TYR A 38 12.09 -1.26 0.19
C TYR A 38 12.27 -1.59 -1.29
N ARG A 39 11.59 -2.63 -1.79
CA ARG A 39 11.63 -2.99 -3.22
C ARG A 39 11.05 -1.88 -4.10
N TYR A 40 9.92 -1.29 -3.71
CA TYR A 40 9.37 -0.14 -4.43
C TYR A 40 10.36 1.02 -4.49
N TRP A 41 11.04 1.34 -3.39
CA TRP A 41 12.07 2.37 -3.37
C TRP A 41 13.24 2.04 -4.31
N LYS A 42 13.72 0.80 -4.32
CA LYS A 42 14.87 0.38 -5.13
C LYS A 42 14.56 0.20 -6.62
N GLU A 43 13.41 -0.37 -6.95
CA GLU A 43 13.04 -0.82 -8.29
C GLU A 43 12.12 0.19 -9.01
N GLY A 44 11.34 0.97 -8.26
CA GLY A 44 10.29 1.82 -8.82
C GLY A 44 9.17 1.04 -9.51
N LEU A 45 8.30 1.74 -10.24
CA LEU A 45 7.33 1.11 -11.13
C LEU A 45 7.83 1.20 -12.58
N PRO A 46 7.73 0.12 -13.38
CA PRO A 46 8.10 0.18 -14.79
C PRO A 46 7.32 1.25 -15.55
N GLY A 47 8.03 2.03 -16.36
CA GLY A 47 7.45 3.12 -17.15
C GLY A 47 7.13 4.38 -16.34
N THR A 48 7.43 4.42 -15.04
CA THR A 48 7.28 5.63 -14.22
C THR A 48 8.64 6.19 -13.81
N THR A 49 8.66 7.45 -13.39
CA THR A 49 9.83 8.01 -12.72
C THR A 49 10.10 7.27 -11.41
N PRO A 50 11.37 7.18 -10.98
CA PRO A 50 11.71 6.63 -9.67
C PRO A 50 10.97 7.33 -8.54
N PRO A 51 10.56 6.60 -7.49
CA PRO A 51 9.76 7.17 -6.42
C PRO A 51 10.58 8.12 -5.56
N ILE A 52 10.00 9.28 -5.28
CA ILE A 52 10.54 10.25 -4.33
C ILE A 52 10.14 9.92 -2.89
N ALA A 53 10.82 10.50 -1.89
CA ALA A 53 10.56 10.26 -0.47
C ALA A 53 9.07 10.41 -0.11
N ARG A 54 8.42 11.48 -0.62
CA ARG A 54 6.99 11.73 -0.40
C ARG A 54 6.12 10.60 -0.93
N SER A 55 6.40 10.07 -2.12
CA SER A 55 5.64 8.97 -2.73
C SER A 55 5.77 7.70 -1.90
N ILE A 56 6.98 7.38 -1.45
CA ILE A 56 7.24 6.22 -0.59
C ILE A 56 6.47 6.33 0.73
N VAL A 57 6.54 7.49 1.40
CA VAL A 57 5.82 7.74 2.67
C VAL A 57 4.31 7.68 2.46
N MET A 58 3.77 8.37 1.45
CA MET A 58 2.32 8.36 1.17
C MET A 58 1.80 6.96 0.89
N LEU A 59 2.50 6.21 0.03
CA LEU A 59 2.13 4.84 -0.29
C LEU A 59 2.14 3.94 0.96
N THR A 60 3.15 4.10 1.82
CA THR A 60 3.22 3.35 3.08
C THR A 60 2.01 3.65 3.97
N TRP A 61 1.61 4.92 4.07
CA TRP A 61 0.38 5.31 4.78
C TRP A 61 -0.87 4.64 4.19
N HIS A 62 -0.96 4.57 2.86
CA HIS A 62 -2.09 3.93 2.20
C HIS A 62 -2.16 2.42 2.46
N MET A 63 -1.00 1.74 2.54
CA MET A 63 -0.92 0.33 2.96
C MET A 63 -1.27 0.14 4.43
N VAL A 64 -0.81 1.03 5.32
CA VAL A 64 -1.17 0.99 6.76
C VAL A 64 -2.69 0.99 6.96
N VAL A 65 -3.43 1.79 6.18
CA VAL A 65 -4.90 1.81 6.26
C VAL A 65 -5.50 0.45 5.91
N VAL A 66 -5.00 -0.22 4.88
CA VAL A 66 -5.43 -1.57 4.49
C VAL A 66 -5.10 -2.57 5.60
N PHE A 67 -3.87 -2.54 6.14
CA PHE A 67 -3.45 -3.46 7.20
C PHE A 67 -4.24 -3.30 8.48
N LYS A 68 -4.58 -2.06 8.88
CA LYS A 68 -5.41 -1.82 10.05
C LYS A 68 -6.81 -2.43 9.87
N TYR A 69 -7.40 -2.29 8.69
CA TYR A 69 -8.67 -2.93 8.38
C TYR A 69 -8.58 -4.47 8.44
N LEU A 70 -7.54 -5.06 7.81
CA LEU A 70 -7.33 -6.51 7.85
C LEU A 70 -7.11 -7.03 9.28
N ALA A 71 -6.34 -6.30 10.09
CA ALA A 71 -6.11 -6.63 11.49
C ALA A 71 -7.41 -6.60 12.32
N GLN A 72 -8.30 -5.64 12.05
CA GLN A 72 -9.62 -5.58 12.71
C GLN A 72 -10.51 -6.79 12.36
N LEU A 73 -10.33 -7.37 11.18
CA LEU A 73 -10.99 -8.62 10.78
C LEU A 73 -10.30 -9.88 11.33
N GLY A 74 -9.24 -9.73 12.13
CA GLY A 74 -8.50 -10.86 12.71
C GLY A 74 -7.50 -11.52 11.76
N VAL A 75 -7.22 -10.93 10.60
CA VAL A 75 -6.21 -11.43 9.66
C VAL A 75 -4.81 -11.27 10.27
N ARG A 76 -4.06 -12.38 10.30
CA ARG A 76 -2.73 -12.47 10.93
C ARG A 76 -1.57 -12.50 9.94
N GLY A 77 -1.84 -12.51 8.64
CA GLY A 77 -0.82 -12.57 7.60
C GLY A 77 -1.41 -12.30 6.22
N LEU A 78 -0.57 -11.93 5.26
CA LEU A 78 -0.95 -11.68 3.87
C LEU A 78 -1.45 -12.94 3.17
N GLY A 79 -0.93 -14.12 3.50
CA GLY A 79 -1.40 -15.39 2.96
C GLY A 79 -2.82 -15.76 3.39
N GLN A 80 -3.33 -15.16 4.46
CA GLN A 80 -4.73 -15.32 4.93
C GLN A 80 -5.68 -14.31 4.27
N VAL A 81 -5.16 -13.38 3.48
CA VAL A 81 -6.00 -12.41 2.79
C VAL A 81 -6.71 -13.12 1.65
N HIS A 82 -8.03 -12.94 1.58
CA HIS A 82 -8.87 -13.45 0.52
C HIS A 82 -9.58 -12.30 -0.21
N PRO A 83 -10.05 -12.51 -1.45
CA PRO A 83 -10.77 -11.49 -2.20
C PRO A 83 -11.92 -10.84 -1.43
N ILE A 84 -12.64 -11.61 -0.60
CA ILE A 84 -13.74 -11.09 0.23
C ILE A 84 -13.31 -10.01 1.23
N HIS A 85 -12.10 -10.10 1.79
CA HIS A 85 -11.56 -9.06 2.67
C HIS A 85 -11.31 -7.76 1.88
N ILE A 86 -10.83 -7.88 0.65
CA ILE A 86 -10.53 -6.74 -0.20
C ILE A 86 -11.83 -6.07 -0.70
N SER A 87 -12.82 -6.87 -1.11
CA SER A 87 -14.15 -6.36 -1.46
C SER A 87 -14.82 -5.69 -0.26
N GLY A 88 -14.72 -6.27 0.93
CA GLY A 88 -15.19 -5.68 2.18
C GLY A 88 -14.51 -4.35 2.49
N PHE A 89 -13.18 -4.27 2.30
CA PHE A 89 -12.43 -3.03 2.44
C PHE A 89 -12.93 -1.96 1.48
N ILE A 90 -13.04 -2.27 0.18
CA ILE A 90 -13.55 -1.34 -0.84
C ILE A 90 -14.95 -0.83 -0.45
N HIS A 91 -15.84 -1.73 -0.07
CA HIS A 91 -17.19 -1.38 0.37
C HIS A 91 -17.15 -0.46 1.59
N HIS A 92 -16.42 -0.82 2.64
CA HIS A 92 -16.27 -0.02 3.87
C HIS A 92 -15.75 1.39 3.56
N ARG A 93 -14.69 1.50 2.75
CA ARG A 93 -14.09 2.79 2.36
C ARG A 93 -15.07 3.68 1.60
N ARG A 94 -15.97 3.09 0.80
CA ARG A 94 -16.98 3.83 0.02
C ARG A 94 -18.20 4.21 0.84
N THR A 95 -18.73 3.32 1.67
CA THR A 95 -20.04 3.50 2.32
C THR A 95 -19.93 4.05 3.73
N VAL A 96 -18.94 3.59 4.50
CA VAL A 96 -18.71 3.99 5.89
C VAL A 96 -17.80 5.22 5.94
N ASP A 97 -16.57 5.10 5.42
CA ASP A 97 -15.59 6.19 5.47
C ASP A 97 -15.85 7.28 4.42
N ARG A 98 -16.62 6.95 3.38
CA ARG A 98 -17.02 7.83 2.27
C ARG A 98 -15.85 8.58 1.64
N VAL A 99 -14.72 7.89 1.45
CA VAL A 99 -13.53 8.53 0.86
C VAL A 99 -13.70 8.76 -0.63
N LYS A 100 -13.06 9.83 -1.13
CA LYS A 100 -13.02 10.13 -2.57
C LYS A 100 -12.37 8.98 -3.35
N SER A 101 -12.80 8.77 -4.59
CA SER A 101 -12.27 7.71 -5.47
C SER A 101 -10.75 7.78 -5.61
N GLY A 102 -10.16 8.99 -5.73
CA GLY A 102 -8.70 9.14 -5.79
C GLY A 102 -7.96 8.66 -4.53
N THR A 103 -8.56 8.78 -3.34
CA THR A 103 -8.00 8.20 -2.11
C THR A 103 -8.11 6.68 -2.12
N LEU A 104 -9.24 6.16 -2.60
CA LEU A 104 -9.45 4.72 -2.74
C LEU A 104 -8.45 4.11 -3.74
N VAL A 105 -8.22 4.73 -4.90
CA VAL A 105 -7.19 4.32 -5.87
C VAL A 105 -5.85 4.15 -5.16
N ARG A 106 -5.42 5.13 -4.35
CA ARG A 106 -4.14 5.05 -3.63
C ARG A 106 -4.11 3.93 -2.59
N ASN A 107 -5.23 3.66 -1.90
CA ASN A 107 -5.35 2.48 -1.04
C ASN A 107 -5.20 1.17 -1.83
N LEU A 108 -5.83 1.08 -3.00
CA LEU A 108 -5.81 -0.12 -3.85
C LEU A 108 -4.47 -0.31 -4.60
N LEU A 109 -3.77 0.77 -4.96
CA LEU A 109 -2.39 0.72 -5.45
C LEU A 109 -1.45 0.11 -4.41
N GLY A 110 -1.70 0.36 -3.12
CA GLY A 110 -0.99 -0.32 -2.04
C GLY A 110 -1.10 -1.85 -2.16
N ILE A 111 -2.31 -2.36 -2.41
CA ILE A 111 -2.57 -3.81 -2.58
C ILE A 111 -1.88 -4.37 -3.83
N GLU A 112 -1.89 -3.62 -4.94
CA GLU A 112 -1.15 -4.02 -6.15
C GLU A 112 0.34 -4.18 -5.88
N LEU A 113 0.92 -3.27 -5.09
CA LEU A 113 2.34 -3.35 -4.75
C LEU A 113 2.68 -4.52 -3.84
N LEU A 114 1.78 -4.87 -2.91
CA LEU A 114 1.93 -6.09 -2.11
C LEU A 114 2.01 -7.34 -2.98
N TYR A 115 1.20 -7.42 -4.03
CA TYR A 115 1.24 -8.54 -4.97
C TYR A 115 2.44 -8.48 -5.93
N ARG A 116 2.75 -7.28 -6.45
CA ARG A 116 3.82 -7.05 -7.41
C ARG A 116 5.20 -7.37 -6.84
N PHE A 117 5.48 -6.88 -5.63
CA PHE A 117 6.76 -7.03 -4.98
C PHE A 117 6.81 -8.20 -3.99
N ARG A 118 5.90 -9.17 -4.13
CA ARG A 118 5.95 -10.42 -3.36
C ARG A 118 7.32 -11.09 -3.52
N SER A 119 7.85 -11.61 -2.42
CA SER A 119 9.11 -12.36 -2.41
C SER A 119 8.79 -13.83 -2.17
N GLU A 120 9.50 -14.70 -2.87
CA GLU A 120 9.52 -16.12 -2.51
C GLU A 120 10.08 -16.26 -1.08
N GLY A 121 9.43 -17.07 -0.25
CA GLY A 121 9.83 -17.29 1.15
C GLY A 121 9.32 -16.25 2.17
N VAL A 122 8.54 -15.25 1.76
CA VAL A 122 7.89 -14.28 2.67
C VAL A 122 6.37 -14.41 2.52
N ASP A 123 5.64 -14.25 3.62
CA ASP A 123 4.17 -14.24 3.59
C ASP A 123 3.66 -13.16 2.64
N SER A 124 2.80 -13.53 1.70
CA SER A 124 2.41 -12.65 0.59
C SER A 124 1.00 -12.95 0.10
N LEU A 125 0.45 -12.02 -0.70
CA LEU A 125 -0.87 -12.21 -1.29
C LEU A 125 -0.85 -13.40 -2.25
N GLY A 126 -1.62 -14.44 -1.93
CA GLY A 126 -1.72 -15.67 -2.72
C GLY A 126 -2.55 -15.57 -4.00
N PHE A 127 -3.07 -14.39 -4.33
CA PHE A 127 -3.91 -14.16 -5.51
C PHE A 127 -3.58 -12.83 -6.18
N HIS A 128 -3.76 -12.78 -7.50
CA HIS A 128 -3.67 -11.52 -8.23
C HIS A 128 -4.88 -10.64 -7.84
N PRO A 129 -4.68 -9.42 -7.32
CA PRO A 129 -5.77 -8.64 -6.76
C PRO A 129 -6.81 -8.25 -7.82
N TRP A 130 -6.37 -7.84 -9.02
CA TRP A 130 -7.27 -7.37 -10.09
C TRP A 130 -6.98 -8.04 -11.45
N PRO A 131 -7.35 -9.31 -11.66
CA PRO A 131 -7.12 -9.98 -12.93
C PRO A 131 -7.82 -9.23 -14.08
N GLY A 132 -7.05 -8.74 -15.07
CA GLY A 132 -7.60 -7.98 -16.20
C GLY A 132 -8.16 -6.60 -15.86
N SER A 133 -7.79 -6.03 -14.71
CA SER A 133 -8.25 -4.73 -14.24
C SER A 133 -7.15 -4.00 -13.45
N SER A 134 -7.47 -2.87 -12.83
CA SER A 134 -6.53 -2.02 -12.08
C SER A 134 -7.18 -1.42 -10.83
N ALA A 135 -6.36 -0.90 -9.92
CA ALA A 135 -6.78 -0.09 -8.78
C ALA A 135 -7.68 1.09 -9.18
N GLY A 136 -7.48 1.66 -10.37
CA GLY A 136 -8.32 2.70 -10.95
C GLY A 136 -9.75 2.21 -11.19
N ASP A 137 -9.87 1.11 -11.94
CA ASP A 137 -11.16 0.48 -12.27
C ASP A 137 -11.89 0.05 -10.98
N GLN A 138 -11.18 -0.59 -10.07
CA GLN A 138 -11.73 -1.10 -8.81
C GLN A 138 -12.13 0.03 -7.85
N ALA A 139 -11.54 1.21 -7.98
CA ALA A 139 -11.96 2.40 -7.26
C ALA A 139 -13.17 3.11 -7.89
N GLY A 140 -13.64 2.67 -9.07
CA GLY A 140 -14.61 3.42 -9.86
C GLY A 140 -14.04 4.77 -10.30
N HIS A 141 -12.72 4.84 -10.46
CA HIS A 141 -12.01 5.99 -11.02
C HIS A 141 -11.82 5.79 -12.53
N THR A 142 -12.86 5.30 -13.17
CA THR A 142 -12.98 5.11 -14.61
C THR A 142 -14.11 5.98 -15.13
N GLY A 143 -13.71 7.10 -15.70
CA GLY A 143 -14.49 7.99 -16.56
C GLY A 143 -13.51 8.58 -17.58
N PRO A 144 -13.98 8.97 -18.79
CA PRO A 144 -13.13 9.35 -19.92
C PRO A 144 -12.14 10.48 -19.62
#